data_AF-A0A813IH54-F1
#
_entry.id   AF-A0A813IH54-F1
#
_cell.length_a   1.000
_cell.length_b   1.000
_cell.length_c   1.000
_cell.angle_alpha   90.00
_cell.angle_beta   90.00
_cell.angle_gamma   90.00
#
_symmetry.space_group_name_H-M   'P 1'
#
loop_
_entity.id
_entity.type
_entity.pdbx_description
1 polymer ?
#
loop_
_entity_poly.entity_id
_entity_poly.type
_entity_poly.pdbx_seq_one_letter_code
_entity_poly.pdbx_strand_id
1 'polypeptide(L)'
;LVLSIDNRRSRLRAARHNAMIYSSFGRVELVLADAASLQRLLRPGVVAGVFLSPPWAEEGLVAKDQGAFSVRQLAAGLDAAEILRSALAVAPSAAMFLPRVTPRQEV
;
A
#
# COMPACT_ATOMS: atom_id res chain seq x y z
N LEU A 1 -6.63 -8.70 13.63
CA LEU A 1 -5.70 -9.40 12.72
C LEU A 1 -5.40 -8.45 11.55
N VAL A 2 -4.16 -8.36 11.09
CA VAL A 2 -3.75 -7.54 9.95
C VAL A 2 -3.23 -8.44 8.85
N LEU A 3 -3.69 -8.25 7.63
CA LEU A 3 -3.11 -8.87 6.45
C LEU A 3 -2.13 -7.87 5.80
N SER A 4 -0.84 -8.20 5.80
CA SER A 4 0.20 -7.39 5.17
C SER A 4 0.61 -8.03 3.85
N ILE A 5 0.46 -7.28 2.76
CA ILE A 5 0.76 -7.72 1.40
C ILE A 5 1.91 -6.88 0.87
N ASP A 6 2.94 -7.54 0.36
CA ASP A 6 4.06 -6.87 -0.31
C ASP A 6 4.61 -7.77 -1.42
N ASN A 7 5.04 -7.16 -2.54
CA ASN A 7 5.61 -7.90 -3.67
C ASN A 7 7.10 -8.22 -3.51
N ARG A 8 7.77 -7.70 -2.47
CA ARG A 8 9.18 -7.98 -2.16
C ARG A 8 9.31 -8.86 -0.93
N ARG A 9 9.84 -10.07 -1.15
CA ARG A 9 10.12 -11.04 -0.07
C ARG A 9 11.02 -10.48 1.03
N SER A 10 11.97 -9.60 0.69
CA SER A 10 12.84 -8.95 1.68
C SER A 10 12.05 -8.06 2.65
N ARG A 11 11.05 -7.31 2.16
CA ARG A 11 10.20 -6.46 3.00
C ARG A 11 9.31 -7.28 3.92
N LEU A 12 8.77 -8.42 3.45
CA LEU A 12 8.03 -9.35 4.31
C LEU A 12 8.90 -9.97 5.41
N ARG A 13 10.16 -10.32 5.12
CA ARG A 13 11.09 -10.80 6.15
C ARG A 13 11.34 -9.74 7.22
N ALA A 14 11.55 -8.49 6.81
CA ALA A 14 11.70 -7.36 7.73
C ALA A 14 10.42 -7.14 8.56
N ALA A 15 9.25 -7.16 7.93
CA ALA A 15 7.96 -7.03 8.62
C ALA A 15 7.76 -8.15 9.66
N ARG A 16 8.08 -9.40 9.33
CA ARG A 16 8.04 -10.53 10.28
C ARG A 16 8.96 -10.30 11.46
N HIS A 17 10.21 -9.90 11.21
CA HIS A 17 11.18 -9.59 12.25
C HIS A 17 10.69 -8.50 13.19
N ASN A 18 10.18 -7.40 12.64
CA ASN A 18 9.63 -6.30 13.42
C ASN A 18 8.40 -6.75 14.24
N ALA A 19 7.51 -7.56 13.66
CA ALA A 19 6.34 -8.08 14.38
C ALA A 19 6.73 -8.93 15.60
N MET A 20 7.84 -9.68 15.52
CA MET A 20 8.38 -10.43 16.67
C MET A 20 8.89 -9.48 17.76
N ILE A 21 9.62 -8.42 17.40
CA ILE A 21 10.11 -7.43 18.37
C ILE A 21 8.96 -6.70 19.07
N TYR A 22 7.95 -6.27 18.31
CA TYR A 22 6.82 -5.51 18.85
C TYR A 22 5.71 -6.38 19.46
N SER A 23 5.97 -7.68 19.70
CA SER A 23 5.00 -8.62 20.29
C SER A 23 3.64 -8.67 19.56
N SER A 24 3.64 -8.33 18.26
CA SER A 24 2.48 -8.41 17.36
C SER A 24 2.54 -9.63 16.46
N PHE A 25 3.57 -10.47 16.62
CA PHE A 25 3.67 -11.78 15.97
C PHE A 25 2.44 -12.63 16.34
N GLY A 26 1.79 -13.23 15.31
CA GLY A 26 0.50 -13.91 15.45
C GLY A 26 -0.73 -13.00 15.29
N ARG A 27 -0.56 -11.67 15.21
CA ARG A 27 -1.63 -10.72 14.84
C ARG A 27 -1.48 -10.15 13.43
N VAL A 28 -0.39 -10.50 12.75
CA VAL A 28 -0.09 -10.12 11.37
C VAL A 28 0.12 -11.37 10.53
N GLU A 29 -0.64 -11.49 9.46
CA GLU A 29 -0.45 -12.48 8.40
C GLU A 29 0.25 -11.82 7.22
N LEU A 30 1.25 -12.49 6.65
CA LEU A 30 2.12 -11.94 5.60
C LEU A 30 1.89 -12.67 4.28
N VAL A 31 1.57 -11.93 3.23
CA VAL A 31 1.32 -12.47 1.88
C VAL A 31 2.28 -11.85 0.88
N LEU A 32 3.00 -12.71 0.16
CA LEU A 32 3.83 -12.30 -0.98
C LEU A 32 2.96 -12.23 -2.22
N ALA A 33 2.52 -11.03 -2.59
CA ALA A 33 1.74 -10.81 -3.79
C ALA A 33 1.83 -9.35 -4.26
N ASP A 34 1.38 -9.12 -5.48
CA ASP A 34 1.19 -7.76 -5.99
C ASP A 34 -0.15 -7.19 -5.51
N ALA A 35 -0.15 -5.93 -5.06
CA ALA A 35 -1.35 -5.26 -4.58
C ALA A 35 -2.43 -5.12 -5.67
N ALA A 36 -2.06 -5.07 -6.95
CA ALA A 36 -3.02 -5.11 -8.07
C ALA A 36 -3.79 -6.44 -8.13
N SER A 37 -3.31 -7.49 -7.46
CA SER A 37 -3.99 -8.79 -7.36
C SER A 37 -4.97 -8.88 -6.18
N LEU A 38 -5.22 -7.80 -5.43
CA LEU A 38 -6.06 -7.79 -4.23
C LEU A 38 -7.42 -8.48 -4.45
N GLN A 39 -8.09 -8.16 -5.56
CA GLN A 39 -9.42 -8.67 -5.90
C GLN A 39 -9.42 -10.17 -6.21
N ARG A 40 -8.27 -10.74 -6.60
CA ARG A 40 -8.11 -12.18 -6.82
C ARG A 40 -7.80 -12.92 -5.51
N LEU A 41 -7.17 -12.22 -4.56
CA LEU A 41 -6.73 -12.78 -3.28
C LEU A 41 -7.82 -12.73 -2.21
N LEU A 42 -8.65 -11.70 -2.23
CA LEU A 42 -9.65 -11.42 -1.20
C LEU A 42 -11.04 -11.34 -1.79
N ARG A 43 -11.99 -12.00 -1.12
CA ARG A 43 -13.42 -11.81 -1.43
C ARG A 43 -13.87 -10.47 -0.85
N PRO A 44 -14.83 -9.78 -1.49
CA PRO A 44 -15.42 -8.57 -0.93
C PRO A 44 -15.96 -8.78 0.49
N GLY A 45 -15.69 -7.84 1.39
CA GLY A 45 -16.19 -7.84 2.76
C GLY A 45 -15.38 -8.68 3.76
N VAL A 46 -14.32 -9.36 3.33
CA VAL A 46 -13.44 -10.14 4.23
C VAL A 46 -12.58 -9.23 5.11
N VAL A 47 -12.29 -8.01 4.64
CA VAL A 47 -11.51 -7.01 5.38
C VAL A 47 -12.35 -5.76 5.64
N ALA A 48 -12.23 -5.20 6.84
CA ALA A 48 -12.98 -3.99 7.23
C ALA A 48 -12.44 -2.70 6.59
N GLY A 49 -11.17 -2.70 6.17
CA GLY A 49 -10.54 -1.56 5.52
C GLY A 49 -9.17 -1.90 4.95
N VAL A 50 -8.67 -1.06 4.07
CA VAL A 50 -7.34 -1.21 3.44
C VAL A 50 -6.50 0.03 3.71
N PHE A 51 -5.26 -0.18 4.16
CA PHE A 51 -4.24 0.86 4.21
C PHE A 51 -3.29 0.71 3.03
N LEU A 52 -3.12 1.77 2.25
CA LEU A 52 -2.33 1.80 1.03
C LEU A 52 -1.11 2.69 1.24
N SER A 53 0.08 2.14 1.04
CA SER A 53 1.35 2.87 1.05
C SER A 53 2.15 2.53 -0.21
N PRO A 54 1.69 2.98 -1.39
CA PRO A 54 2.37 2.68 -2.65
C PRO A 54 3.75 3.37 -2.72
N PRO A 55 4.66 2.91 -3.57
CA PRO A 55 5.95 3.57 -3.78
C PRO A 55 5.71 4.91 -4.49
N TRP A 56 6.01 6.02 -3.83
CA TRP A 56 5.76 7.36 -4.39
C TRP A 56 6.71 7.73 -5.52
N ALA A 57 7.98 7.34 -5.38
CA ALA A 57 9.07 7.57 -6.32
C ALA A 57 9.99 6.34 -6.35
N GLU A 58 10.81 6.18 -7.39
CA GLU A 58 11.67 4.99 -7.55
C GLU A 58 12.64 4.81 -6.37
N GLU A 59 13.17 5.91 -5.85
CA GLU A 59 14.04 5.94 -4.66
C GLU A 59 13.25 6.04 -3.34
N GLY A 60 11.92 6.04 -3.42
CA GLY A 60 11.00 6.08 -2.28
C GLY A 60 10.74 7.48 -1.70
N LEU A 61 11.55 8.48 -2.03
CA LEU A 61 11.37 9.86 -1.59
C LEU A 61 10.99 10.77 -2.76
N VAL A 62 9.98 11.59 -2.54
CA VAL A 62 9.64 12.69 -3.44
C VAL A 62 10.38 13.92 -2.93
N ALA A 63 11.36 14.38 -3.69
CA ALA A 63 12.08 15.60 -3.35
C ALA A 63 11.15 16.82 -3.49
N LYS A 64 11.34 17.84 -2.65
CA LYS A 64 10.47 19.04 -2.65
C LYS A 64 10.57 19.87 -3.94
N ASP A 65 11.65 19.69 -4.69
CA ASP A 65 12.06 20.45 -5.87
C ASP A 65 11.96 19.63 -7.18
N GLN A 66 11.70 18.33 -7.11
CA GLN A 66 11.52 17.47 -8.27
C GLN A 66 10.09 17.54 -8.81
N GLY A 67 9.83 18.55 -9.65
CA GLY A 67 8.62 18.62 -10.47
C GLY A 67 7.29 18.59 -9.70
N ALA A 68 6.18 18.53 -10.43
CA ALA A 68 4.87 18.34 -9.84
C ALA A 68 4.63 16.85 -9.59
N PHE A 69 4.68 16.41 -8.33
CA PHE A 69 4.22 15.07 -7.95
C PHE A 69 2.75 14.89 -8.34
N SER A 70 2.42 13.73 -8.93
CA SER A 70 1.05 13.34 -9.21
C SER A 70 0.77 11.92 -8.72
N VAL A 71 -0.40 11.72 -8.11
CA VAL A 71 -0.87 10.40 -7.67
C VAL A 71 -1.20 9.48 -8.86
N ARG A 72 -1.28 10.04 -10.07
CA ARG A 72 -1.48 9.30 -11.33
C ARG A 72 -0.21 8.69 -11.87
N GLN A 73 0.95 9.11 -11.37
CA GLN A 73 2.27 8.68 -11.84
C GLN A 73 3.16 8.33 -10.66
N LEU A 74 2.86 7.21 -10.02
CA LEU A 74 3.67 6.66 -8.95
C LEU A 74 4.80 5.79 -9.54
N ALA A 75 5.77 5.45 -8.70
CA ALA A 75 6.86 4.56 -9.09
C ALA A 75 6.37 3.16 -9.50
N ALA A 76 7.21 2.44 -10.24
CA ALA A 76 6.87 1.18 -10.87
C ALA A 76 5.68 1.26 -11.85
N GLY A 77 5.40 2.46 -12.38
CA GLY A 77 4.33 2.69 -13.35
C GLY A 77 2.92 2.54 -12.77
N LEU A 78 2.75 2.84 -11.48
CA LEU A 78 1.49 2.66 -10.76
C LEU A 78 0.62 3.95 -10.81
N ASP A 79 -0.70 3.77 -10.79
CA ASP A 79 -1.69 4.85 -10.62
C ASP A 79 -2.48 4.62 -9.32
N ALA A 80 -2.45 5.60 -8.42
CA ALA A 80 -3.14 5.57 -7.13
C ALA A 80 -4.64 5.29 -7.26
N ALA A 81 -5.31 5.79 -8.29
CA ALA A 81 -6.74 5.59 -8.48
C ALA A 81 -7.07 4.14 -8.85
N GLU A 82 -6.19 3.44 -9.57
CA GLU A 82 -6.37 2.01 -9.86
C GLU A 82 -6.21 1.16 -8.61
N ILE A 83 -5.20 1.50 -7.80
CA ILE A 83 -4.95 0.86 -6.52
C ILE A 83 -6.12 1.10 -5.57
N LEU A 84 -6.60 2.34 -5.47
CA LEU A 84 -7.72 2.72 -4.61
C LEU A 84 -9.02 2.01 -5.04
N ARG A 85 -9.31 1.96 -6.34
CA ARG A 85 -10.45 1.19 -6.87
C ARG A 85 -10.35 -0.28 -6.49
N SER A 86 -9.16 -0.89 -6.60
CA SER A 86 -8.96 -2.29 -6.22
C SER A 86 -9.12 -2.54 -4.73
N ALA A 87 -8.73 -1.59 -3.88
CA ALA A 87 -8.95 -1.66 -2.44
C ALA A 87 -10.44 -1.55 -2.07
N LEU A 88 -11.15 -0.59 -2.68
CA LEU A 88 -12.58 -0.37 -2.43
C LEU A 88 -13.47 -1.50 -3.00
N ALA A 89 -12.96 -2.29 -3.95
CA ALA A 89 -13.65 -3.48 -4.42
C ALA A 89 -13.70 -4.61 -3.38
N VAL A 90 -12.77 -4.63 -2.40
CA VAL A 90 -12.70 -5.69 -1.38
C VAL A 90 -13.07 -5.22 0.04
N ALA A 91 -13.05 -3.92 0.29
CA ALA A 91 -13.29 -3.32 1.61
C ALA A 91 -14.17 -2.07 1.51
N PRO A 92 -14.98 -1.75 2.55
CA PRO A 92 -15.85 -0.57 2.54
C PRO A 92 -15.09 0.76 2.69
N SER A 93 -13.83 0.72 3.12
CA SER A 93 -13.01 1.91 3.36
C SER A 93 -11.56 1.68 2.98
N ALA A 94 -10.88 2.75 2.55
CA ALA A 94 -9.46 2.73 2.28
C ALA A 94 -8.81 4.05 2.73
N ALA A 95 -7.57 3.96 3.20
CA ALA A 95 -6.73 5.11 3.52
C ALA A 95 -5.44 5.01 2.74
N MET A 96 -5.01 6.12 2.11
CA MET A 96 -3.77 6.16 1.33
C MET A 96 -2.76 7.10 1.98
N PHE A 97 -1.55 6.60 2.18
CA PHE A 97 -0.42 7.38 2.66
C PHE A 97 0.26 8.06 1.48
N LEU A 98 0.28 9.39 1.50
CA LEU A 98 0.76 10.24 0.41
C LEU A 98 1.82 11.24 0.89
N PRO A 99 2.71 11.71 -0.01
CA PRO A 99 3.65 12.78 0.32
C PRO A 99 2.94 14.07 0.74
N ARG A 100 3.57 14.86 1.61
CA ARG A 100 3.05 16.18 1.99
C ARG A 100 2.94 17.16 0.81
N VAL A 101 3.71 16.94 -0.25
CA VAL A 101 3.71 17.78 -1.46
C VAL A 101 2.59 17.42 -2.43
N THR A 102 1.73 16.44 -2.10
CA THR A 102 0.61 16.04 -2.96
C THR A 102 -0.30 17.24 -3.23
N PRO A 103 -0.58 17.57 -4.50
CA PRO A 103 -1.52 18.63 -4.85
C PRO A 103 -2.90 18.37 -4.24
N ARG A 104 -3.50 19.39 -3.63
CA ARG A 104 -4.85 19.27 -3.02
C ARG A 104 -5.95 18.84 -4.00
N GLN A 105 -5.75 19.07 -5.29
CA GLN A 105 -6.70 18.67 -6.33
C GLN A 105 -6.68 17.15 -6.60
N GLU A 106 -5.64 16.46 -6.11
CA GLU A 106 -5.43 15.03 -6.27
C GLU A 106 -5.71 14.22 -4.98
N VAL A 107 -6.27 14.88 -3.95
CA VAL A 107 -6.68 14.29 -2.66
C VAL A 107 -8.19 14.48 -2.48
#